data_AF-A0A2E0CYD7-F1
#
_entry.id   AF-A0A2E0CYD7-F1
#
_cell.length_a   1.000
_cell.length_b   1.000
_cell.length_c   1.000
_cell.angle_alpha   90.00
_cell.angle_beta   90.00
_cell.angle_gamma   90.00
#
_symmetry.space_group_name_H-M   'P 1'
#
loop_
_entity.id
_entity.type
_entity.pdbx_description
1 polymer ?
#
loop_
_entity_poly.entity_id
_entity_poly.type
_entity_poly.pdbx_seq_one_letter_code
_entity_poly.pdbx_strand_id
1 'polypeptide(L)'
;MFRKSSFINRLLKENILIMKKLSLVDHIAIQTTNIKSTINWYLSNFSCETIFKDKTWALLKFDNINIALVNPNEHPPHIAFKVSNIFEYGKPCTHRDGINYIYKEDDFGNVIELVENSFNLKKEKSQ
;
A
#
# COMPACT_ATOMS: atom_id res chain seq x y z
N MET A 1 -40.80 -19.78 -32.51
CA MET A 1 -40.26 -20.01 -31.15
C MET A 1 -38.86 -19.38 -31.09
N PHE A 2 -38.77 -18.07 -30.84
CA PHE A 2 -37.51 -17.32 -30.93
C PHE A 2 -36.75 -17.30 -29.60
N ARG A 3 -35.43 -17.44 -29.72
CA ARG A 3 -34.43 -17.69 -28.65
C ARG A 3 -34.40 -16.58 -27.59
N LYS A 4 -35.17 -16.70 -26.50
CA LYS A 4 -35.00 -15.86 -25.29
C LYS A 4 -33.64 -16.05 -24.60
N SER A 5 -32.97 -17.19 -24.80
CA SER A 5 -31.70 -17.53 -24.14
C SER A 5 -30.49 -16.72 -24.64
N SER A 6 -30.42 -16.35 -25.93
CA SER A 6 -29.23 -15.64 -26.45
C SER A 6 -29.19 -14.16 -26.07
N PHE A 7 -30.35 -13.55 -25.79
CA PHE A 7 -30.43 -12.14 -25.37
C PHE A 7 -30.04 -11.96 -23.91
N ILE A 8 -30.45 -12.88 -23.03
CA ILE A 8 -30.05 -12.89 -21.61
C ILE A 8 -28.55 -13.18 -21.48
N ASN A 9 -28.00 -14.10 -22.27
CA ASN A 9 -26.55 -14.36 -22.30
C ASN A 9 -25.75 -13.18 -22.87
N ARG A 10 -26.32 -12.36 -23.77
CA ARG A 10 -25.68 -11.13 -24.24
C ARG A 10 -25.73 -10.03 -23.18
N LEU A 11 -26.86 -9.86 -22.49
CA LEU A 11 -26.97 -8.92 -21.35
C LEU A 11 -26.10 -9.32 -20.14
N LEU A 12 -25.89 -10.62 -19.90
CA LEU A 12 -24.96 -11.10 -18.87
C LEU A 12 -23.49 -10.94 -19.29
N LYS A 13 -23.18 -11.07 -20.59
CA LYS A 13 -21.83 -10.80 -21.11
C LYS A 13 -21.48 -9.31 -21.15
N GLU A 14 -22.46 -8.44 -21.36
CA GLU A 14 -22.26 -6.99 -21.42
C GLU A 14 -22.28 -6.30 -20.03
N ASN A 15 -22.86 -6.93 -19.00
CA ASN A 15 -22.88 -6.40 -17.63
C ASN A 15 -21.84 -7.00 -16.68
N ILE A 16 -20.96 -7.89 -17.14
CA ILE A 16 -19.64 -8.04 -16.50
C ILE A 16 -18.77 -6.92 -17.10
N LEU A 17 -19.12 -5.66 -16.79
CA LEU A 17 -18.07 -4.66 -16.69
C LEU A 17 -17.09 -5.27 -15.70
N ILE A 18 -15.88 -5.60 -16.16
CA ILE A 18 -14.75 -5.86 -15.28
C ILE A 18 -14.66 -4.59 -14.44
N MET A 19 -15.23 -4.62 -13.23
CA MET A 19 -15.15 -3.50 -12.31
C MET A 19 -13.67 -3.22 -12.17
N LYS A 20 -13.25 -2.05 -12.63
CA LYS A 20 -11.85 -1.65 -12.60
C LYS A 20 -11.37 -1.84 -11.17
N LYS A 21 -10.46 -2.79 -10.98
CA LYS A 21 -9.88 -3.04 -9.67
C LYS A 21 -9.08 -1.79 -9.28
N LEU A 22 -9.48 -1.18 -8.18
CA LEU A 22 -8.75 -0.04 -7.62
C LEU A 22 -7.47 -0.51 -6.94
N SER A 23 -6.41 0.29 -7.05
CA SER A 23 -5.17 0.06 -6.33
C SER A 23 -5.39 0.20 -4.82
N LEU A 24 -4.63 -0.56 -4.03
CA LEU A 24 -4.65 -0.45 -2.58
C LEU A 24 -3.51 0.44 -2.11
N VAL A 25 -3.82 1.39 -1.23
CA VAL A 25 -2.80 2.08 -0.44
C VAL A 25 -2.31 1.11 0.63
N ASP A 26 -0.99 0.96 0.76
CA ASP A 26 -0.38 0.14 1.80
C ASP A 26 -0.19 0.93 3.10
N HIS A 27 0.49 2.07 3.00
CA HIS A 27 0.73 2.98 4.10
C HIS A 27 1.00 4.40 3.62
N ILE A 28 0.99 5.34 4.55
CA ILE A 28 1.37 6.74 4.31
C ILE A 28 2.49 7.10 5.29
N ALA A 29 3.59 7.65 4.78
CA ALA A 29 4.68 8.17 5.57
C ALA A 29 4.61 9.68 5.66
N ILE A 30 4.47 10.19 6.88
CA ILE A 30 4.50 11.62 7.20
C ILE A 30 5.73 11.95 8.04
N GLN A 31 6.23 13.17 7.85
CA GLN A 31 7.42 13.64 8.52
C GLN A 31 7.13 14.19 9.91
N THR A 32 8.06 13.94 10.83
CA THR A 32 8.08 14.58 12.15
C THR A 32 9.51 14.82 12.60
N THR A 33 9.73 15.92 13.32
CA THR A 33 11.00 16.24 13.98
C THR A 33 11.12 15.61 15.36
N ASN A 34 10.06 14.99 15.88
CA ASN A 34 10.07 14.31 17.17
C ASN A 34 9.11 13.10 17.18
N ILE A 35 9.67 11.92 16.90
CA ILE A 35 8.94 10.64 16.80
C ILE A 35 8.20 10.35 18.11
N LYS A 36 8.88 10.42 19.26
CA LYS A 36 8.27 10.07 20.55
C LYS A 36 7.07 10.97 20.89
N SER A 37 7.23 12.28 20.72
CA SER A 37 6.15 13.25 20.97
C SER A 37 4.96 13.00 20.04
N THR A 38 5.25 12.73 18.76
CA THR A 38 4.21 12.53 17.74
C THR A 38 3.44 11.23 17.95
N ILE A 39 4.12 10.13 18.30
CA ILE A 39 3.47 8.86 18.71
C ILE A 39 2.49 9.13 19.85
N ASN A 40 2.94 9.81 20.91
CA ASN A 40 2.09 10.07 22.07
C ASN A 40 0.85 10.88 21.69
N TRP A 41 1.01 11.88 20.81
CA TRP A 41 -0.11 12.66 20.32
C TRP A 41 -1.13 11.77 19.58
N TYR A 42 -0.71 10.93 18.63
CA TYR A 42 -1.62 10.04 17.91
C TYR A 42 -2.35 9.07 18.84
N LEU A 43 -1.62 8.41 19.76
CA LEU A 43 -2.23 7.48 20.72
C LEU A 43 -3.21 8.15 21.69
N SER A 44 -3.02 9.45 21.98
CA SER A 44 -3.91 10.19 22.89
C SER A 44 -5.16 10.73 22.18
N ASN A 45 -5.11 10.89 20.86
CA ASN A 45 -6.19 11.49 20.07
C ASN A 45 -6.98 10.48 19.24
N PHE A 46 -6.41 9.29 18.97
CA PHE A 46 -7.01 8.26 18.13
C PHE A 46 -6.83 6.86 18.71
N SER A 47 -7.76 5.97 18.38
CA SER A 47 -7.62 4.54 18.64
C SER A 47 -6.72 3.90 17.57
N CYS A 48 -5.42 3.91 17.82
CA CYS A 48 -4.40 3.28 17.00
C CYS A 48 -3.35 2.58 17.86
N GLU A 49 -2.56 1.70 17.26
CA GLU A 49 -1.51 0.94 17.95
C GLU A 49 -0.13 1.27 17.39
N THR A 50 0.89 1.40 18.24
CA THR A 50 2.28 1.42 17.75
C THR A 50 2.76 0.01 17.51
N ILE A 51 2.98 -0.37 16.25
CA ILE A 51 3.45 -1.72 15.87
C ILE A 51 4.95 -1.79 15.63
N PHE A 52 5.60 -0.65 15.39
CA PHE A 52 7.05 -0.53 15.33
C PHE A 52 7.50 0.87 15.80
N LYS A 53 8.65 0.96 16.46
CA LYS A 53 9.33 2.25 16.69
C LYS A 53 10.82 2.05 16.97
N ASP A 54 11.62 2.97 16.48
CA ASP A 54 13.00 3.17 16.89
C ASP A 54 13.33 4.68 16.96
N LYS A 55 14.60 5.04 16.78
CA LYS A 55 15.06 6.44 16.82
C LYS A 55 14.81 7.19 15.51
N THR A 56 14.59 6.49 14.40
CA THR A 56 14.57 7.06 13.04
C THR A 56 13.17 7.05 12.44
N TRP A 57 12.30 6.11 12.87
CA TRP A 57 10.90 6.10 12.51
C TRP A 57 10.00 5.30 13.46
N ALA A 58 8.70 5.40 13.25
CA ALA A 58 7.69 4.56 13.89
C ALA A 58 6.56 4.21 12.92
N LEU A 59 5.87 3.09 13.18
CA LEU A 59 4.72 2.65 12.41
C LEU A 59 3.51 2.53 13.33
N LEU A 60 2.46 3.28 13.00
CA LEU A 60 1.18 3.28 13.68
C LEU A 60 0.18 2.51 12.84
N LYS A 61 -0.50 1.55 13.46
CA LYS A 61 -1.58 0.78 12.85
C LYS A 61 -2.92 1.44 13.14
N PHE A 62 -3.63 1.82 12.09
CA PHE A 62 -5.05 2.12 12.13
C PHE A 62 -5.84 0.93 11.57
N ASP A 63 -7.17 1.00 11.65
CA ASP A 63 -8.05 -0.10 11.22
C ASP A 63 -7.87 -0.44 9.73
N ASN A 64 -7.74 0.59 8.88
CA ASN A 64 -7.71 0.45 7.42
C ASN A 64 -6.32 0.63 6.80
N ILE A 65 -5.39 1.31 7.48
CA ILE A 65 -4.09 1.68 6.92
C ILE A 65 -3.04 1.85 8.02
N ASN A 66 -1.76 1.74 7.66
CA ASN A 66 -0.67 2.12 8.55
C ASN A 66 -0.18 3.55 8.25
N ILE A 67 0.21 4.28 9.29
CA ILE A 67 0.89 5.58 9.18
C ILE A 67 2.31 5.44 9.71
N ALA A 68 3.29 5.69 8.84
CA ALA A 68 4.68 5.79 9.24
C ALA A 68 5.01 7.23 9.65
N LEU A 69 5.63 7.39 10.81
CA LEU A 69 6.19 8.64 11.29
C LEU A 69 7.70 8.60 11.04
N VAL A 70 8.19 9.45 10.15
CA VAL A 70 9.58 9.38 9.70
C VAL A 70 10.33 10.69 9.96
N ASN A 71 11.63 10.58 10.21
CA ASN A 71 12.52 11.73 10.33
C ASN A 71 12.84 12.31 8.94
N PRO A 72 12.70 13.64 8.72
CA PRO A 72 12.97 14.25 7.43
C PRO A 72 14.35 13.99 6.83
N ASN A 73 15.36 13.79 7.68
CA ASN A 73 16.74 13.61 7.24
C ASN A 73 17.05 12.17 6.82
N GLU A 74 16.17 11.21 7.12
CA GLU A 74 16.43 9.78 6.93
C GLU A 74 15.47 9.17 5.91
N HIS A 75 14.21 9.63 5.87
CA HIS A 75 13.22 9.14 4.93
C HIS A 75 12.33 10.27 4.38
N PRO A 76 12.10 10.32 3.05
CA PRO A 76 11.16 11.27 2.47
C PRO A 76 9.71 10.92 2.87
N PRO A 77 8.79 11.90 2.91
CA PRO A 77 7.37 11.61 3.05
C PRO A 77 6.88 10.94 1.75
N HIS A 78 6.02 9.93 1.86
CA HIS A 78 5.55 9.19 0.69
C HIS A 78 4.20 8.53 0.92
N ILE A 79 3.56 8.14 -0.18
CA ILE A 79 2.37 7.28 -0.18
C ILE A 79 2.75 5.97 -0.86
N ALA A 80 2.48 4.85 -0.19
CA ALA A 80 2.80 3.52 -0.68
C ALA A 80 1.58 2.83 -1.30
N PHE A 81 1.75 2.19 -2.45
CA PHE A 81 0.70 1.44 -3.15
C PHE A 81 1.12 0.00 -3.39
N LYS A 82 0.18 -0.94 -3.20
CA LYS A 82 0.40 -2.36 -3.48
C LYS A 82 0.37 -2.64 -4.97
N VAL A 83 1.39 -3.34 -5.47
CA VAL A 83 1.45 -3.85 -6.84
C VAL A 83 1.58 -5.38 -6.84
N SER A 84 0.97 -6.04 -7.83
CA SER A 84 0.98 -7.51 -7.93
C SER A 84 2.30 -8.08 -8.43
N ASN A 85 2.96 -7.37 -9.34
CA ASN A 85 4.25 -7.75 -9.90
C ASN A 85 5.12 -6.50 -9.92
N ILE A 86 6.00 -6.37 -8.93
CA ILE A 86 6.81 -5.17 -8.78
C ILE A 86 7.87 -5.02 -9.87
N PHE A 87 8.31 -6.13 -10.47
CA PHE A 87 9.34 -6.15 -11.52
C PHE A 87 8.90 -5.49 -12.83
N GLU A 88 7.59 -5.35 -13.07
CA GLU A 88 7.04 -4.58 -14.19
C GLU A 88 7.36 -3.08 -14.08
N TYR A 89 7.72 -2.60 -12.89
CA TYR A 89 7.95 -1.19 -12.61
C TYR A 89 9.43 -0.82 -12.52
N GLY A 90 10.34 -1.80 -12.62
CA GLY A 90 11.79 -1.62 -12.52
C GLY A 90 12.46 -2.70 -11.67
N LYS A 91 13.76 -2.52 -11.39
CA LYS A 91 14.51 -3.38 -10.46
C LYS A 91 14.20 -2.95 -9.01
N PRO A 92 13.56 -3.80 -8.18
CA PRO A 92 13.23 -3.43 -6.81
C PRO A 92 14.44 -3.47 -5.87
N CYS A 93 14.34 -2.69 -4.80
CA CYS A 93 15.09 -2.90 -3.56
C CYS A 93 14.29 -3.81 -2.63
N THR A 94 14.91 -4.30 -1.56
CA THR A 94 14.25 -5.16 -0.57
C THR A 94 14.35 -4.52 0.81
N HIS A 95 13.20 -4.37 1.48
CA HIS A 95 13.10 -3.93 2.86
C HIS A 95 13.69 -4.96 3.81
N ARG A 96 13.92 -4.56 5.07
CA ARG A 96 14.46 -5.45 6.11
C ARG A 96 13.55 -6.65 6.40
N ASP A 97 12.25 -6.48 6.23
CA ASP A 97 11.22 -7.52 6.40
C ASP A 97 11.13 -8.47 5.19
N GLY A 98 11.95 -8.26 4.15
CA GLY A 98 11.99 -9.07 2.94
C GLY A 98 10.99 -8.66 1.88
N ILE A 99 10.22 -7.58 2.08
CA ILE A 99 9.26 -7.09 1.09
C ILE A 99 9.98 -6.22 0.05
N ASN A 100 9.72 -6.46 -1.23
CA ASN A 100 10.29 -5.67 -2.31
C ASN A 100 9.57 -4.33 -2.47
N TYR A 101 10.33 -3.29 -2.79
CA TYR A 101 9.80 -1.95 -3.03
C TYR A 101 10.55 -1.18 -4.13
N ILE A 102 9.88 -0.17 -4.70
CA ILE A 102 10.45 0.80 -5.66
C ILE A 102 9.93 2.20 -5.30
N TYR A 103 10.83 3.19 -5.21
CA TYR A 103 10.44 4.59 -5.16
C TYR A 103 10.32 5.20 -6.55
N LYS A 104 9.31 6.05 -6.72
CA LYS A 104 9.04 6.88 -7.89
C LYS A 104 8.63 8.28 -7.42
N GLU A 105 8.54 9.19 -8.38
CA GLU A 105 7.93 10.51 -8.19
C GLU A 105 6.68 10.61 -9.07
N ASP A 106 5.67 11.32 -8.61
CA ASP A 106 4.59 11.78 -9.48
C ASP A 106 5.01 12.99 -10.33
N ASP A 107 4.10 13.52 -11.14
CA ASP A 107 4.37 14.66 -12.05
C ASP A 107 4.74 15.97 -11.32
N PHE A 108 4.64 15.99 -9.97
CA PHE A 108 4.93 17.15 -9.13
C PHE A 108 6.04 16.87 -8.09
N GLY A 109 6.74 15.74 -8.19
CA GLY A 109 7.84 15.40 -7.30
C GLY A 109 7.42 14.80 -5.95
N ASN A 110 6.15 14.43 -5.76
CA ASN A 110 5.76 13.69 -4.56
C ASN A 110 6.29 12.27 -4.65
N VAL A 111 6.91 11.80 -3.58
CA VAL A 111 7.47 10.44 -3.54
C VAL A 111 6.35 9.42 -3.39
N ILE A 112 6.35 8.46 -4.32
CA ILE A 112 5.45 7.31 -4.35
C ILE A 112 6.28 6.07 -4.13
N GLU A 113 5.83 5.20 -3.23
CA GLU A 113 6.40 3.87 -3.07
C GLU A 113 5.48 2.82 -3.71
N LEU A 114 6.06 1.90 -4.47
CA LEU A 114 5.39 0.69 -4.91
C LEU A 114 5.86 -0.45 -4.04
N VAL A 115 4.94 -1.15 -3.40
CA VAL A 115 5.23 -2.25 -2.47
C VAL A 115 4.70 -3.55 -3.04
N GLU A 116 5.53 -4.58 -3.07
CA GLU A 116 5.13 -5.90 -3.55
C GLU A 116 4.05 -6.49 -2.64
N ASN A 117 2.94 -6.92 -3.25
CA ASN A 117 1.85 -7.51 -2.50
C ASN A 117 2.22 -8.90 -1.97
N SER A 118 2.47 -8.98 -0.67
CA SER A 118 2.89 -10.20 0.05
C SER A 118 1.91 -11.37 -0.02
N PHE A 119 0.67 -11.18 -0.51
CA PHE A 119 -0.23 -12.30 -0.82
C PHE A 119 0.32 -13.27 -1.87
N ASN A 120 1.17 -12.80 -2.80
CA ASN A 120 1.76 -13.67 -3.83
C ASN A 120 2.87 -14.57 -3.26
N LEU A 121 3.60 -14.12 -2.23
CA LEU A 121 4.68 -14.89 -1.59
C LEU A 121 4.18 -16.14 -0.84
N LYS A 122 2.91 -16.16 -0.41
CA LYS A 122 2.31 -17.34 0.25
C LYS A 122 1.88 -18.43 -0.72
N LYS A 123 1.66 -18.14 -2.00
CA LYS A 123 1.26 -19.15 -3.00
C LYS A 123 2.43 -20.00 -3.48
N GLU A 124 3.63 -19.42 -3.58
CA GLU A 124 4.82 -20.15 -4.04
C GLU A 124 5.44 -21.04 -2.95
N LYS A 125 5.25 -20.73 -1.67
CA LYS A 125 5.72 -21.58 -0.55
C LYS A 125 4.79 -22.75 -0.20
N SER A 126 3.73 -22.94 -0.97
CA SER A 126 2.73 -24.02 -0.79
C SER A 126 2.61 -24.95 -2.01
N GLN A 127 3.62 -24.94 -2.89
CA GLN A 127 3.81 -25.92 -3.96
C GLN A 127 5.06 -26.75 -3.70
#